data_AF-A0A267SVF7-F1
#
_entry.id   AF-A0A267SVF7-F1
#
_cell.length_a   1.000
_cell.length_b   1.000
_cell.length_c   1.000
_cell.angle_alpha   90.00
_cell.angle_beta   90.00
_cell.angle_gamma   90.00
#
_symmetry.space_group_name_H-M   'P 1'
#
loop_
_entity.id
_entity.type
_entity.pdbx_description
1 polymer ?
#
loop_
_entity_poly.entity_id
_entity_poly.type
_entity_poly.pdbx_seq_one_letter_code
_entity_poly.pdbx_strand_id
1 'polypeptide(L)'
;LDRGYANEWTIEWFTNFEQDFLVRWKKNHLLIHSTKGKKQTHLLARSFKARSKKIVLDSQRKILKSISIAWTQVQHPSFEDINLSLVIVRDTKNYQSPLYLLTSLPVESAKEAWEICHSYMHRWNIEQAFRFAKTELAIESPRLWFFENTLKLLAIVTLIYDFLMKLIRNWPSIIKIIINQFAHRTGNRCQNALTPIYRLRTAIQNMLWCYFAQQNSG
;
A
#
# COMPACT_ATOMS: atom_id res chain seq x y z
N LEU A 1 6.76 3.73 1.35
CA LEU A 1 6.44 5.17 1.54
C LEU A 1 6.22 5.86 0.20
N ASP A 2 5.31 6.83 0.12
CA ASP A 2 5.07 7.60 -1.12
C ASP A 2 5.97 8.84 -1.23
N ARG A 3 5.87 9.58 -2.33
CA ARG A 3 6.68 10.75 -2.70
C ARG A 3 6.81 11.85 -1.63
N GLY A 4 5.93 11.91 -0.63
CA GLY A 4 6.05 12.85 0.49
C GLY A 4 7.32 12.63 1.32
N TYR A 5 7.74 11.37 1.43
CA TYR A 5 8.93 10.92 2.16
C TYR A 5 10.18 10.82 1.29
N ALA A 6 10.13 11.30 0.04
CA ALA A 6 11.32 11.42 -0.79
C ALA A 6 12.07 12.69 -0.39
N ASN A 7 12.82 12.61 0.71
CA ASN A 7 13.69 13.65 1.27
C ASN A 7 14.88 13.01 2.00
N GLU A 8 15.87 13.84 2.31
CA GLU A 8 17.12 13.43 2.96
C GLU A 8 16.88 12.88 4.35
N TRP A 9 16.01 13.57 5.11
CA TRP A 9 15.58 13.19 6.45
C TRP A 9 15.08 11.74 6.53
N THR A 10 14.35 11.25 5.53
CA THR A 10 13.90 9.85 5.52
C THR A 10 15.08 8.90 5.42
N ILE A 11 16.04 9.18 4.53
CA ILE A 11 17.23 8.31 4.40
C ILE A 11 18.01 8.32 5.72
N GLU A 12 18.29 9.50 6.27
CA GLU A 12 19.00 9.69 7.52
C GLU A 12 18.37 8.90 8.67
N TRP A 13 17.06 9.07 8.90
CA TRP A 13 16.36 8.39 9.98
C TRP A 13 16.36 6.88 9.79
N PHE A 14 15.99 6.38 8.63
CA PHE A 14 15.96 4.93 8.42
C PHE A 14 17.35 4.30 8.58
N THR A 15 18.41 5.00 8.16
CA THR A 15 19.79 4.54 8.38
C THR A 15 20.18 4.59 9.87
N ASN A 16 19.88 5.67 10.58
CA ASN A 16 20.20 5.80 12.01
C ASN A 16 19.54 4.72 12.88
N PHE A 17 18.35 4.24 12.48
CA PHE A 17 17.62 3.18 13.18
C PHE A 17 17.86 1.78 12.58
N GLU A 18 18.81 1.64 11.64
CA GLU A 18 19.12 0.39 10.94
C GLU A 18 17.87 -0.29 10.36
N GLN A 19 16.95 0.51 9.81
CA GLN A 19 15.69 0.04 9.25
C GLN A 19 15.71 0.05 7.73
N ASP A 20 15.22 -1.04 7.15
CA ASP A 20 15.01 -1.10 5.71
C ASP A 20 13.84 -0.23 5.26
N PHE A 21 14.00 0.40 4.09
CA PHE A 21 12.96 1.25 3.53
C PHE A 21 12.75 1.03 2.03
N LEU A 22 11.53 1.38 1.62
CA LEU A 22 11.13 1.43 0.23
C LEU A 22 10.30 2.70 0.00
N VAL A 23 10.85 3.65 -0.74
CA VAL A 23 10.27 4.98 -0.95
C VAL A 23 10.08 5.23 -2.44
N ARG A 24 8.93 5.76 -2.84
CA ARG A 24 8.77 6.33 -4.19
C ARG A 24 9.57 7.62 -4.31
N TRP A 25 10.62 7.58 -5.10
CA TRP A 25 11.53 8.70 -5.27
C TRP A 25 11.02 9.75 -6.26
N LYS A 26 11.49 10.99 -6.09
CA LYS A 26 11.13 12.13 -6.94
C LYS A 26 12.04 12.20 -8.17
N LYS A 27 11.45 12.58 -9.30
CA LYS A 27 12.14 12.70 -10.61
C LYS A 27 13.27 13.73 -10.66
N ASN A 28 13.18 14.79 -9.87
CA ASN A 28 14.10 15.93 -9.88
C ASN A 28 15.21 15.81 -8.84
N HIS A 29 15.15 14.83 -7.94
CA HIS A 29 16.18 14.64 -6.92
C HIS A 29 17.47 14.15 -7.57
N LEU A 30 18.60 14.53 -6.99
CA LEU A 30 19.91 14.12 -7.47
C LEU A 30 20.27 12.77 -6.87
N LEU A 31 20.83 11.90 -7.69
CA LEU A 31 21.42 10.63 -7.29
C LEU A 31 22.80 10.51 -7.93
N ILE A 32 23.71 9.87 -7.21
CA ILE A 32 25.06 9.60 -7.67
C ILE A 32 25.11 8.15 -8.12
N HIS A 33 25.71 7.92 -9.27
CA HIS A 33 26.01 6.59 -9.78
C HIS A 33 27.48 6.50 -10.15
N SER A 34 28.15 5.42 -9.75
CA SER A 34 29.60 5.22 -9.94
C SER A 34 30.09 5.55 -11.37
N THR A 35 29.43 5.01 -12.39
CA THR A 35 29.85 5.22 -13.80
C THR A 35 29.22 6.41 -14.51
N LYS A 36 28.07 6.92 -14.03
CA LYS A 36 27.27 7.93 -14.77
C LYS A 36 27.26 9.30 -14.10
N GLY A 37 27.95 9.41 -12.97
CA GLY A 37 28.07 10.62 -12.17
C GLY A 37 26.77 11.02 -11.49
N LYS A 38 26.76 12.27 -11.00
CA LYS A 38 25.64 12.90 -10.32
C LYS A 38 24.62 13.42 -11.33
N LYS A 39 23.40 12.86 -11.31
CA LYS A 39 22.31 13.24 -12.23
C LYS A 39 20.97 13.26 -11.52
N GLN A 40 20.00 13.98 -12.08
CA GLN A 40 18.62 13.87 -11.60
C GLN A 40 18.08 12.47 -11.86
N THR A 41 17.24 11.95 -10.97
CA THR A 41 16.68 10.59 -11.00
C THR A 41 16.12 10.23 -12.38
N HIS A 42 15.38 11.13 -13.02
CA HIS A 42 14.78 10.83 -14.31
C HIS A 42 15.79 10.76 -15.46
N LEU A 43 16.85 11.59 -15.43
CA LEU A 43 17.94 11.56 -16.40
C LEU A 43 18.79 10.31 -16.21
N LEU A 44 19.10 9.98 -14.95
CA LEU A 44 19.78 8.76 -14.59
C LEU A 44 18.96 7.55 -15.06
N ALA A 45 17.66 7.54 -14.79
CA ALA A 45 16.79 6.46 -15.22
C ALA A 45 16.72 6.30 -16.74
N ARG A 46 16.70 7.39 -17.54
CA ARG A 46 16.69 7.30 -19.01
C ARG A 46 17.92 6.57 -19.57
N SER A 47 19.04 6.64 -18.87
CA SER A 47 20.28 6.01 -19.29
C SER A 47 20.32 4.48 -19.11
N PHE A 48 19.32 3.87 -18.44
CA PHE A 48 19.26 2.43 -18.22
C PHE A 48 18.21 1.77 -19.10
N LYS A 49 18.66 0.82 -19.94
CA LYS A 49 17.76 -0.04 -20.72
C LYS A 49 16.97 -0.97 -19.79
N ALA A 50 15.76 -1.34 -20.21
CA ALA A 50 14.95 -2.32 -19.50
C ALA A 50 15.67 -3.67 -19.45
N ARG A 51 15.70 -4.30 -18.28
CA ARG A 51 16.32 -5.62 -18.07
C ARG A 51 15.28 -6.75 -18.01
N SER A 52 14.09 -6.47 -17.50
CA SER A 52 12.98 -7.44 -17.41
C SER A 52 11.66 -6.80 -17.84
N LYS A 53 10.74 -7.62 -18.37
CA LYS A 53 9.40 -7.21 -18.80
C LYS A 53 8.38 -8.24 -18.32
N LYS A 54 7.20 -7.76 -17.93
CA LYS A 54 6.06 -8.62 -17.52
C LYS A 54 4.75 -7.93 -17.86
N ILE A 55 3.75 -8.73 -18.23
CA ILE A 55 2.37 -8.27 -18.34
C ILE A 55 1.72 -8.44 -16.97
N VAL A 56 1.18 -7.34 -16.43
CA VAL A 56 0.56 -7.27 -15.10
C VAL A 56 -0.86 -6.76 -15.25
N LEU A 57 -1.78 -7.36 -14.51
CA LEU A 57 -3.16 -6.88 -14.43
C LEU A 57 -3.23 -5.73 -13.41
N ASP A 58 -3.66 -4.55 -13.87
CA ASP A 58 -4.03 -3.45 -12.98
C ASP A 58 -5.33 -3.84 -12.27
N SER A 59 -5.25 -4.20 -10.99
CA SER A 59 -6.37 -4.73 -10.22
C SER A 59 -7.51 -3.73 -10.05
N GLN A 60 -7.21 -2.43 -10.10
CA GLN A 60 -8.15 -1.33 -9.95
C GLN A 60 -8.84 -0.99 -11.27
N ARG A 61 -8.05 -0.84 -12.34
CA ARG A 61 -8.59 -0.46 -13.67
C ARG A 61 -9.07 -1.66 -14.48
N LYS A 62 -8.72 -2.89 -14.07
CA LYS A 62 -8.96 -4.14 -14.80
C LYS A 62 -8.36 -4.14 -16.21
N ILE A 63 -7.20 -3.49 -16.37
CA ILE A 63 -6.48 -3.37 -17.65
C ILE A 63 -5.18 -4.15 -17.57
N LEU A 64 -4.87 -4.93 -18.60
CA LEU A 64 -3.55 -5.55 -18.77
C LEU A 64 -2.54 -4.47 -19.17
N LYS A 65 -1.48 -4.33 -18.37
CA LYS A 65 -0.38 -3.40 -18.61
C LYS A 65 0.90 -4.19 -18.85
N SER A 66 1.63 -3.80 -19.89
CA SER A 66 2.98 -4.32 -20.12
C SER A 66 3.97 -3.39 -19.45
N ILE A 67 4.68 -3.91 -18.45
CA ILE A 67 5.59 -3.16 -17.60
C ILE A 67 7.01 -3.68 -17.83
N SER A 68 7.97 -2.75 -17.84
CA SER A 68 9.40 -3.04 -17.90
C SER A 68 10.11 -2.48 -16.66
N ILE A 69 11.08 -3.23 -16.16
CA ILE A 69 11.86 -2.85 -14.97
C ILE A 69 13.35 -2.81 -15.33
N ALA A 70 14.04 -1.80 -14.79
CA ALA A 70 15.48 -1.72 -14.68
C ALA A 70 15.85 -1.42 -13.23
N TRP A 71 17.03 -1.82 -12.79
CA TRP A 71 17.53 -1.52 -11.46
C TRP A 71 19.01 -1.17 -11.52
N THR A 72 19.47 -0.40 -10.55
CA THR A 72 20.86 0.04 -10.45
C THR A 72 21.19 0.44 -9.02
N GLN A 73 22.46 0.29 -8.64
CA GLN A 73 22.99 0.85 -7.39
C GLN A 73 23.21 2.35 -7.55
N VAL A 74 22.87 3.12 -6.53
CA VAL A 74 22.98 4.58 -6.46
C VAL A 74 23.33 5.02 -5.03
N GLN A 75 23.82 6.24 -4.91
CA GLN A 75 24.07 6.89 -3.64
C GLN A 75 23.33 8.23 -3.60
N HIS A 76 23.00 8.68 -2.39
CA HIS A 76 22.43 9.99 -2.19
C HIS A 76 23.57 11.03 -2.03
N PRO A 77 23.50 12.24 -2.63
CA PRO A 77 24.58 13.23 -2.52
C PRO A 77 24.97 13.62 -1.10
N SER A 78 24.02 13.60 -0.16
CA SER A 78 24.26 13.89 1.26
C SER A 78 24.78 12.67 2.04
N PHE A 79 24.71 11.47 1.46
CA PHE A 79 25.05 10.21 2.11
C PHE A 79 25.78 9.29 1.13
N GLU A 80 27.05 9.59 0.87
CA GLU A 80 27.85 8.86 -0.13
C GLU A 80 28.26 7.46 0.36
N ASP A 81 28.34 7.25 1.68
CA ASP A 81 28.70 5.96 2.26
C ASP A 81 27.55 4.92 2.21
N ILE A 82 26.33 5.38 1.92
CA ILE A 82 25.14 4.54 1.93
C ILE A 82 24.82 4.09 0.51
N ASN A 83 24.99 2.79 0.27
CA ASN A 83 24.57 2.16 -0.97
C ASN A 83 23.06 1.94 -0.98
N LEU A 84 22.39 2.49 -1.99
CA LEU A 84 20.95 2.37 -2.19
C LEU A 84 20.66 1.74 -3.55
N SER A 85 19.56 1.02 -3.66
CA SER A 85 19.10 0.50 -4.95
C SER A 85 17.98 1.36 -5.51
N LEU A 86 18.11 1.75 -6.78
CA LEU A 86 17.06 2.41 -7.55
C LEU A 86 16.40 1.41 -8.50
N VAL A 87 15.14 1.09 -8.25
CA VAL A 87 14.28 0.31 -9.16
C VAL A 87 13.43 1.26 -10.00
N ILE A 88 13.53 1.14 -11.31
CA ILE A 88 12.89 1.97 -12.31
C ILE A 88 11.84 1.14 -13.03
N VAL A 89 10.57 1.50 -12.83
CA VAL A 89 9.43 0.81 -13.42
C VAL A 89 8.83 1.70 -14.51
N ARG A 90 8.68 1.17 -15.72
CA ARG A 90 8.16 1.90 -16.89
C ARG A 90 7.03 1.13 -17.55
N ASP A 91 6.01 1.84 -17.97
CA ASP A 91 5.03 1.29 -18.91
C ASP A 91 5.67 1.17 -20.30
N THR A 92 5.61 0.00 -20.92
CA THR A 92 6.17 -0.19 -22.27
C THR A 92 5.47 0.67 -23.32
N LYS A 93 4.21 1.05 -23.09
CA LYS A 93 3.45 1.94 -23.99
C LYS A 93 3.63 3.42 -23.65
N ASN A 94 4.45 3.75 -22.64
CA ASN A 94 4.72 5.13 -22.19
C ASN A 94 3.48 5.99 -21.84
N TYR A 95 2.32 5.38 -21.57
CA TYR A 95 1.12 6.13 -21.17
C TYR A 95 1.25 6.74 -19.77
N GLN A 96 2.07 6.15 -18.91
CA GLN A 96 2.30 6.61 -17.55
C GLN A 96 3.75 7.02 -17.35
N SER A 97 3.95 8.10 -16.58
CA SER A 97 5.28 8.52 -16.15
C SER A 97 5.97 7.38 -15.40
N PRO A 98 7.29 7.17 -15.59
CA PRO A 98 8.04 6.16 -14.88
C PRO A 98 7.91 6.30 -13.36
N LEU A 99 7.88 5.16 -12.69
CA LEU A 99 7.93 5.06 -11.25
C LEU A 99 9.37 4.79 -10.82
N TYR A 100 9.85 5.60 -9.89
CA TYR A 100 11.18 5.47 -9.30
C TYR A 100 11.01 4.99 -7.86
N LEU A 101 11.61 3.87 -7.54
CA LEU A 101 11.58 3.28 -6.20
C LEU A 101 13.00 3.22 -5.67
N LEU A 102 13.25 3.92 -4.57
CA LEU A 102 14.53 3.90 -3.87
C LEU A 102 14.39 3.01 -2.64
N THR A 103 15.36 2.13 -2.42
CA THR A 103 15.38 1.21 -1.30
C THR A 103 16.79 1.03 -0.74
N SER A 104 16.89 0.75 0.56
CA SER A 104 18.13 0.31 1.23
C SER A 104 18.54 -1.11 0.84
N LEU A 105 17.58 -1.93 0.41
CA LEU A 105 17.83 -3.32 0.08
C LEU A 105 18.69 -3.43 -1.19
N PRO A 106 19.69 -4.34 -1.24
CA PRO A 106 20.41 -4.62 -2.46
C PRO A 106 19.46 -5.27 -3.48
N VAL A 107 19.54 -4.83 -4.73
CA VAL A 107 18.79 -5.39 -5.85
C VAL A 107 19.79 -5.77 -6.94
N GLU A 108 19.99 -7.07 -7.10
CA GLU A 108 20.94 -7.65 -8.04
C GLU A 108 20.20 -8.42 -9.14
N SER A 109 19.11 -9.09 -8.78
CA SER A 109 18.34 -9.94 -9.69
C SER A 109 17.03 -9.31 -10.18
N ALA A 110 16.51 -9.83 -11.29
CA ALA A 110 15.19 -9.43 -11.79
C ALA A 110 14.08 -9.80 -10.79
N LYS A 111 14.25 -10.91 -10.06
CA LYS A 111 13.28 -11.40 -9.08
C LYS A 111 13.13 -10.40 -7.93
N GLU A 112 14.23 -9.98 -7.32
CA GLU A 112 14.24 -8.94 -6.27
C GLU A 112 13.63 -7.63 -6.76
N ALA A 113 13.98 -7.19 -7.98
CA ALA A 113 13.42 -5.96 -8.54
C ALA A 113 11.88 -6.03 -8.69
N TRP A 114 11.34 -7.20 -9.07
CA TRP A 114 9.90 -7.44 -9.10
C TRP A 114 9.29 -7.50 -7.70
N GLU A 115 9.96 -8.11 -6.73
CA GLU A 115 9.50 -8.15 -5.32
C GLU A 115 9.39 -6.75 -4.72
N ILE A 116 10.39 -5.88 -4.96
CA ILE A 116 10.34 -4.46 -4.58
C ILE A 116 9.17 -3.75 -5.27
N CYS A 117 8.98 -3.97 -6.57
CA CYS A 117 7.86 -3.40 -7.31
C CYS A 117 6.51 -3.84 -6.73
N HIS A 118 6.32 -5.14 -6.48
CA HIS A 118 5.09 -5.69 -5.92
C HIS A 118 4.83 -5.19 -4.49
N SER A 119 5.87 -5.14 -3.66
CA SER A 119 5.81 -4.58 -2.30
C SER A 119 5.37 -3.13 -2.32
N TYR A 120 5.89 -2.33 -3.25
CA TYR A 120 5.41 -0.96 -3.42
C TYR A 120 3.95 -0.89 -3.91
N MET A 121 3.52 -1.77 -4.82
CA MET A 121 2.12 -1.81 -5.27
C MET A 121 1.15 -2.10 -4.12
N HIS A 122 1.55 -2.93 -3.15
CA HIS A 122 0.76 -3.20 -1.94
C HIS A 122 0.56 -1.95 -1.05
N ARG A 123 1.34 -0.88 -1.23
CA ARG A 123 1.14 0.39 -0.52
C ARG A 123 -0.30 0.91 -0.65
N TRP A 124 -0.94 0.73 -1.81
CA TRP A 124 -2.31 1.20 -2.03
C TRP A 124 -3.33 0.59 -1.05
N ASN A 125 -3.01 -0.55 -0.42
CA ASN A 125 -3.87 -1.16 0.60
C ASN A 125 -4.15 -0.22 1.78
N ILE A 126 -3.21 0.68 2.12
CA ILE A 126 -3.43 1.66 3.20
C ILE A 126 -4.57 2.64 2.85
N GLU A 127 -4.74 2.97 1.58
CA GLU A 127 -5.81 3.86 1.13
C GLU A 127 -7.18 3.17 1.24
N GLN A 128 -7.22 1.85 1.06
CA GLN A 128 -8.43 1.07 1.34
C GLN A 128 -8.74 1.03 2.85
N ALA A 129 -7.72 0.92 3.70
CA ALA A 129 -7.88 0.99 5.15
C ALA A 129 -8.43 2.34 5.59
N PHE A 130 -7.86 3.45 5.12
CA PHE A 130 -8.38 4.80 5.40
C PHE A 130 -9.80 5.00 4.89
N ARG A 131 -10.10 4.53 3.66
CA ARG A 131 -11.46 4.61 3.12
C ARG A 131 -12.44 3.86 4.02
N PHE A 132 -12.12 2.63 4.41
CA PHE A 132 -12.96 1.83 5.31
C PHE A 132 -13.17 2.52 6.66
N ALA A 133 -12.10 3.04 7.27
CA ALA A 133 -12.19 3.72 8.55
C ALA A 133 -13.10 4.96 8.47
N LYS A 134 -13.01 5.73 7.38
CA LYS A 134 -13.87 6.90 7.16
C LYS A 134 -15.33 6.52 6.93
N THR A 135 -15.60 5.54 6.07
CA THR A 135 -16.98 5.23 5.65
C THR A 135 -17.70 4.30 6.63
N GLU A 136 -17.03 3.26 7.13
CA GLU A 136 -17.66 2.19 7.91
C GLU A 136 -17.44 2.34 9.42
N LEU A 137 -16.29 2.89 9.83
CA LEU A 137 -16.02 3.20 11.24
C LEU A 137 -16.28 4.68 11.59
N ALA A 138 -16.70 5.46 10.60
CA ALA A 138 -17.12 6.85 10.75
C ALA A 138 -16.11 7.72 11.51
N ILE A 139 -14.79 7.54 11.34
CA ILE A 139 -13.77 8.26 12.13
C ILE A 139 -13.82 9.79 12.02
N GLU A 140 -14.50 10.33 10.99
CA GLU A 140 -14.67 11.77 10.76
C GLU A 140 -15.98 12.32 11.33
N SER A 141 -16.87 11.46 11.85
CA SER A 141 -18.19 11.83 12.37
C SER A 141 -18.21 12.27 13.85
N PRO A 142 -17.39 11.71 14.77
CA PRO A 142 -17.41 12.11 16.18
C PRO A 142 -17.13 13.60 16.36
N ARG A 143 -18.03 14.29 17.07
CA ARG A 143 -17.89 15.71 17.46
C ARG A 143 -17.59 15.80 18.94
N LEU A 144 -16.35 15.46 19.30
CA LEU A 144 -15.86 15.59 20.66
C LEU A 144 -15.24 16.98 20.86
N TRP A 145 -15.53 17.60 22.00
CA TRP A 145 -15.06 18.95 22.32
C TRP A 145 -13.54 19.00 22.60
N PHE A 146 -13.01 17.97 23.24
CA PHE A 146 -11.61 17.91 23.65
C PHE A 146 -10.78 17.02 22.74
N PHE A 147 -9.62 17.53 22.30
CA PHE A 147 -8.71 16.81 21.41
C PHE A 147 -8.25 15.46 21.99
N GLU A 148 -7.96 15.41 23.29
CA GLU A 148 -7.55 14.16 23.97
C GLU A 148 -8.63 13.07 23.89
N ASN A 149 -9.90 13.44 24.02
CA ASN A 149 -11.00 12.49 23.91
C ASN A 149 -11.15 11.99 22.47
N THR A 150 -10.91 12.86 21.49
CA THR A 150 -10.83 12.46 20.07
C THR A 150 -9.72 11.45 19.85
N LEU A 151 -8.53 11.67 20.42
CA LEU A 151 -7.42 10.71 20.33
C LEU A 151 -7.77 9.35 20.97
N LYS A 152 -8.38 9.36 22.16
CA LYS A 152 -8.82 8.13 22.83
C LYS A 152 -9.84 7.36 22.00
N LEU A 153 -10.83 8.05 21.43
CA LEU A 153 -11.83 7.43 20.58
C LEU A 153 -11.19 6.85 19.30
N LEU A 154 -10.30 7.59 18.64
CA LEU A 154 -9.59 7.11 17.46
C LEU A 154 -8.73 5.88 17.80
N ALA A 155 -8.09 5.83 18.97
CA ALA A 155 -7.35 4.65 19.43
C ALA A 155 -8.28 3.42 19.55
N ILE A 156 -9.46 3.57 20.15
CA ILE A 156 -10.46 2.49 20.23
C ILE A 156 -10.88 2.03 18.82
N VAL A 157 -11.14 2.97 17.91
CA VAL A 157 -11.52 2.63 16.53
C VAL A 157 -10.40 1.88 15.80
N THR A 158 -9.13 2.22 16.04
CA THR A 158 -8.00 1.47 15.47
C THR A 158 -7.91 0.05 16.02
N LEU A 159 -8.23 -0.19 17.30
CA LEU A 159 -8.30 -1.54 17.88
C LEU A 159 -9.43 -2.36 17.26
N ILE A 160 -10.60 -1.74 17.05
CA ILE A 160 -11.72 -2.39 16.34
C ILE A 160 -11.31 -2.79 14.93
N TYR A 161 -10.62 -1.90 14.20
CA TYR A 161 -10.11 -2.20 12.87
C TYR A 161 -9.13 -3.39 12.88
N ASP A 162 -8.15 -3.39 13.79
CA ASP A 162 -7.20 -4.50 13.95
C ASP A 162 -7.91 -5.82 14.28
N PHE A 163 -8.90 -5.79 15.17
CA PHE A 163 -9.71 -6.96 15.49
C PHE A 163 -10.45 -7.52 14.26
N LEU A 164 -11.11 -6.67 13.47
CA LEU A 164 -11.79 -7.08 12.24
C LEU A 164 -10.80 -7.69 11.22
N MET A 165 -9.61 -7.09 11.08
CA MET A 165 -8.56 -7.62 10.21
C MET A 165 -8.04 -8.98 10.69
N LYS A 166 -7.83 -9.15 12.01
CA LYS A 166 -7.43 -10.43 12.62
C LYS A 166 -8.49 -11.51 12.42
N LEU A 167 -9.78 -11.18 12.54
CA LEU A 167 -10.87 -12.12 12.24
C LEU A 167 -10.80 -12.63 10.79
N ILE A 168 -10.67 -11.71 9.83
CA ILE A 168 -10.57 -12.06 8.40
C ILE A 168 -9.33 -12.93 8.14
N ARG A 169 -8.19 -12.59 8.75
CA ARG A 169 -6.93 -13.31 8.55
C ARG A 169 -6.94 -14.70 9.17
N ASN A 170 -7.41 -14.83 10.41
CA ASN A 170 -7.29 -16.06 11.18
C ASN A 170 -8.44 -17.04 10.91
N TRP A 171 -9.63 -16.56 10.53
CA TRP A 171 -10.84 -17.37 10.39
C TRP A 171 -11.55 -17.18 9.03
N PRO A 172 -10.84 -17.24 7.88
CA PRO A 172 -11.41 -16.86 6.58
C PRO A 172 -12.63 -17.69 6.19
N SER A 173 -12.65 -18.99 6.51
CA SER A 173 -13.76 -19.90 6.18
C SER A 173 -15.03 -19.55 6.95
N ILE A 174 -14.92 -19.33 8.26
CA ILE A 174 -16.06 -18.96 9.12
C ILE A 174 -16.59 -17.59 8.71
N ILE A 175 -15.69 -16.64 8.48
CA ILE A 175 -16.05 -15.28 8.06
C ILE A 175 -16.79 -15.30 6.72
N LYS A 176 -16.40 -16.17 5.78
CA LYS A 176 -17.12 -16.37 4.51
C LYS A 176 -18.55 -16.87 4.74
N ILE A 177 -18.76 -17.80 5.68
CA ILE A 177 -20.10 -18.31 6.04
C ILE A 177 -20.94 -17.18 6.63
N ILE A 178 -20.41 -16.48 7.65
CA ILE A 178 -21.10 -15.35 8.31
C ILE A 178 -21.49 -14.28 7.30
N ILE A 179 -20.56 -13.89 6.43
CA ILE A 179 -20.80 -12.89 5.38
C ILE A 179 -21.88 -13.35 4.41
N ASN A 180 -21.92 -14.62 4.03
CA ASN A 180 -22.91 -15.13 3.08
C ASN A 180 -24.30 -15.24 3.72
N GLN A 181 -24.38 -15.54 5.01
CA GLN A 181 -25.63 -15.66 5.76
C GLN A 181 -26.23 -14.28 6.11
N PHE A 182 -25.43 -13.38 6.66
CA PHE A 182 -25.92 -12.12 7.24
C PHE A 182 -25.65 -10.88 6.38
N ALA A 183 -24.82 -10.98 5.34
CA ALA A 183 -24.55 -9.90 4.38
C ALA A 183 -24.56 -10.42 2.94
N HIS A 184 -25.63 -11.17 2.62
CA HIS A 184 -25.88 -11.67 1.27
C HIS A 184 -26.01 -10.50 0.29
N ARG A 185 -25.33 -10.59 -0.86
CA ARG A 185 -25.45 -9.61 -1.94
C ARG A 185 -25.96 -10.29 -3.19
N THR A 186 -27.03 -9.73 -3.77
CA THR A 186 -27.56 -10.14 -5.07
C THR A 186 -26.84 -9.39 -6.20
N GLY A 187 -26.62 -10.08 -7.33
CA GLY A 187 -25.97 -9.51 -8.52
C GLY A 187 -24.49 -9.85 -8.68
N ASN A 188 -24.12 -10.21 -9.91
CA ASN A 188 -22.80 -10.76 -10.27
C ASN A 188 -21.64 -9.77 -9.97
N ARG A 189 -21.87 -8.47 -10.15
CA ARG A 189 -20.88 -7.41 -9.83
C ARG A 189 -20.60 -7.32 -8.32
N CYS A 190 -21.63 -7.49 -7.50
CA CYS A 190 -21.53 -7.38 -6.04
C CYS A 190 -20.93 -8.63 -5.39
N GLN A 191 -21.13 -9.80 -6.01
CA GLN A 191 -20.53 -11.07 -5.58
C GLN A 191 -19.02 -11.13 -5.84
N ASN A 192 -18.57 -10.55 -6.96
CA ASN A 192 -17.16 -10.53 -7.36
C ASN A 192 -16.33 -9.40 -6.73
N ALA A 193 -16.95 -8.50 -5.96
CA ALA A 193 -16.26 -7.41 -5.29
C ALA A 193 -15.44 -7.93 -4.09
N LEU A 194 -14.11 -7.84 -4.19
CA LEU A 194 -13.15 -8.22 -3.15
C LEU A 194 -13.10 -7.17 -2.02
N THR A 195 -14.20 -7.00 -1.29
CA THR A 195 -14.30 -6.10 -0.13
C THR A 195 -14.77 -6.86 1.12
N PRO A 196 -14.00 -7.86 1.61
CA PRO A 196 -14.45 -8.73 2.71
C PRO A 196 -14.70 -7.95 4.00
N ILE A 197 -13.90 -6.93 4.29
CA ILE A 197 -14.02 -6.14 5.53
C ILE A 197 -15.32 -5.32 5.61
N TYR A 198 -15.74 -4.73 4.48
CA TYR A 198 -17.01 -3.99 4.39
C TYR A 198 -18.20 -4.92 4.64
N ARG A 199 -18.17 -6.11 4.02
CA ARG A 199 -19.23 -7.12 4.19
C ARG A 199 -19.24 -7.71 5.60
N LEU A 200 -18.07 -7.95 6.19
CA LEU A 200 -17.96 -8.46 7.55
C LEU A 200 -18.59 -7.49 8.56
N ARG A 201 -18.28 -6.20 8.48
CA ARG A 201 -18.88 -5.18 9.35
C ARG A 201 -20.41 -5.19 9.23
N THR A 202 -20.96 -5.27 8.02
CA THR A 202 -22.42 -5.40 7.80
C THR A 202 -22.98 -6.69 8.39
N ALA A 203 -22.29 -7.81 8.18
CA ALA A 203 -22.73 -9.11 8.65
C ALA A 203 -22.80 -9.15 10.19
N ILE A 204 -21.79 -8.62 10.87
CA ILE A 204 -21.76 -8.52 12.34
C ILE A 204 -22.92 -7.66 12.83
N GLN A 205 -23.16 -6.50 12.21
CA GLN A 205 -24.30 -5.65 12.58
C GLN A 205 -25.62 -6.41 12.44
N ASN A 206 -25.88 -7.03 11.29
CA ASN A 206 -27.13 -7.75 11.04
C ASN A 206 -27.30 -8.94 11.98
N MET A 207 -26.23 -9.69 12.24
CA MET A 207 -26.22 -10.81 13.19
C MET A 207 -26.60 -10.36 14.60
N LEU A 208 -26.00 -9.27 15.10
CA LEU A 208 -26.33 -8.70 16.40
C LEU A 208 -27.77 -8.21 16.47
N TRP A 209 -28.24 -7.53 15.41
CA TRP A 209 -29.64 -7.09 15.32
C TRP A 209 -30.62 -8.27 15.38
N CYS A 210 -30.38 -9.35 14.65
CA CYS A 210 -31.20 -10.56 14.73
C CYS A 210 -31.19 -11.16 16.14
N TYR A 211 -30.03 -11.22 16.79
CA TYR A 211 -29.90 -11.76 18.14
C TYR A 211 -30.66 -10.92 19.18
N PHE A 212 -30.50 -9.60 19.15
CA PHE A 212 -31.21 -8.71 20.09
C PHE A 212 -32.72 -8.64 19.81
N ALA A 213 -33.13 -8.68 18.54
CA ALA A 213 -34.55 -8.72 18.19
C ALA A 213 -35.24 -9.97 18.75
N GLN A 214 -34.57 -11.13 18.72
CA GLN A 214 -35.06 -12.38 19.30
C GLN A 214 -35.15 -12.36 20.82
N GLN A 215 -34.28 -11.60 21.51
CA GLN A 215 -34.33 -11.48 22.97
C GLN A 215 -35.43 -10.55 23.48
N ASN A 216 -35.79 -9.52 22.70
CA ASN A 216 -36.80 -8.53 23.08
C ASN A 216 -38.24 -8.93 22.66
N SER A 217 -38.41 -10.11 22.05
CA SER A 217 -39.74 -10.65 21.68
C SER A 217 -40.25 -11.71 22.68
N GLY A 218 -39.63 -11.80 23.86
CA GLY A 218 -40.09 -12.59 25.01
C GLY A 218 -40.79 -11.76 26.07
#